data_AF-A0A354WHF7-F1
#
_entry.id   AF-A0A354WHF7-F1
#
_cell.length_a   1.000
_cell.length_b   1.000
_cell.length_c   1.000
_cell.angle_alpha   90.00
_cell.angle_beta   90.00
_cell.angle_gamma   90.00
#
_symmetry.space_group_name_H-M   'P 1'
#
loop_
_entity.id
_entity.type
_entity.pdbx_description
1 polymer ?
#
loop_
_entity_poly.entity_id
_entity_poly.type
_entity_poly.pdbx_seq_one_letter_code
_entity_poly.pdbx_strand_id
1 'polypeptide(L)'
;MNELTLKWTEAGQSRTQTLNDQQTYRVGRDPTRCDIVLSHPTVSGLHIEIFFDQANHNFYLRNLRETNPPIINNQSLITGEVILNVGNNIQLGQQQLEIIAVAFEQFSIAPTRLFSPDELTQISIPKANVNLNPVQYGLKCPKCDRVSSYQQLNVGCPWCGTSLAAAVSVVLSTQ
;
A
#
# COMPACT_ATOMS: atom_id res chain seq x y z
N MET A 1 8.09 -3.76 1.64
CA MET A 1 8.27 -4.63 2.80
C MET A 1 8.09 -3.81 4.05
N ASN A 2 7.04 -4.14 4.80
CA ASN A 2 6.83 -3.62 6.14
C ASN A 2 7.58 -4.50 7.14
N GLU A 3 8.13 -3.89 8.18
CA GLU A 3 9.00 -4.56 9.15
C GLU A 3 8.65 -4.13 10.58
N LEU A 4 8.76 -5.07 11.52
CA LEU A 4 8.61 -4.84 12.94
C LEU A 4 9.82 -5.40 13.68
N THR A 5 10.45 -4.59 14.53
CA THR A 5 11.65 -4.99 15.27
C THR A 5 11.35 -5.18 16.74
N LEU A 6 11.59 -6.40 17.21
CA LEU A 6 11.50 -6.81 18.61
C LEU A 6 12.86 -6.69 19.28
N LYS A 7 12.86 -6.35 20.56
CA LYS A 7 14.02 -6.42 21.46
C LYS A 7 13.66 -7.17 22.72
N TRP A 8 14.55 -8.04 23.19
CA TRP A 8 14.40 -8.71 24.49
C TRP A 8 15.77 -8.96 25.12
N THR A 9 15.77 -9.47 26.35
CA THR A 9 16.98 -9.92 27.03
C THR A 9 16.92 -11.43 27.20
N GLU A 10 18.00 -12.12 26.85
CA GLU A 10 18.16 -13.56 27.02
C GLU A 10 19.54 -13.84 27.63
N ALA A 11 19.58 -14.58 28.75
CA ALA A 11 20.82 -14.87 29.50
C ALA A 11 21.69 -13.63 29.78
N GLY A 12 21.05 -12.48 30.05
CA GLY A 12 21.73 -11.20 30.32
C GLY A 12 22.21 -10.46 29.06
N GLN A 13 22.01 -11.01 27.87
CA GLN A 13 22.35 -10.37 26.60
C GLN A 13 21.11 -9.78 25.94
N SER A 14 21.22 -8.55 25.43
CA SER A 14 20.15 -7.95 24.62
C SER A 14 20.15 -8.60 23.24
N ARG A 15 18.97 -9.06 22.82
CA ARG A 15 18.67 -9.63 21.51
C ARG A 15 17.70 -8.72 20.78
N THR A 16 17.84 -8.68 19.46
CA THR A 16 16.92 -7.98 18.56
C THR A 16 16.60 -8.85 17.37
N GLN A 17 15.35 -8.79 16.89
CA GLN A 17 14.93 -9.50 15.68
C GLN A 17 13.93 -8.66 14.89
N THR A 18 14.16 -8.56 13.59
CA THR A 18 13.28 -7.89 12.65
C THR A 18 12.39 -8.92 11.96
N LEU A 19 11.09 -8.66 11.96
CA LEU A 19 10.04 -9.47 11.34
C LEU A 19 9.53 -8.72 10.13
N ASN A 20 9.52 -9.35 8.96
CA ASN A 20 8.92 -8.78 7.76
C ASN A 20 7.42 -9.12 7.64
N ASP A 21 6.74 -8.56 6.67
CA ASP A 21 5.33 -8.77 6.37
C ASP A 21 5.03 -9.99 5.49
N GLN A 22 6.02 -10.84 5.21
CA GLN A 22 5.86 -11.95 4.26
C GLN A 22 5.31 -13.23 4.89
N GLN A 23 5.35 -13.36 6.22
CA GLN A 23 4.89 -14.55 6.92
C GLN A 23 4.39 -14.24 8.33
N THR A 24 3.71 -15.22 8.92
CA THR A 24 3.36 -15.23 10.34
C THR A 24 4.51 -15.81 11.15
N TYR A 25 4.91 -15.13 12.21
CA TYR A 25 5.96 -15.55 13.13
C TYR A 25 5.34 -16.14 14.39
N ARG A 26 5.68 -17.38 14.68
CA ARG A 26 5.32 -18.07 15.91
C ARG A 26 6.38 -17.83 16.98
N VAL A 27 5.92 -17.42 18.15
CA VAL A 27 6.81 -17.10 19.28
C VAL A 27 6.48 -17.99 20.47
N GLY A 28 7.50 -18.58 21.07
CA GLY A 28 7.34 -19.47 22.21
C GLY A 28 8.66 -20.11 22.63
N ARG A 29 8.59 -21.08 23.54
CA ARG A 29 9.77 -21.77 24.09
C ARG A 29 10.24 -22.96 23.25
N ASP A 30 9.38 -23.49 22.38
CA ASP A 30 9.64 -24.72 21.64
C ASP A 30 10.28 -24.44 20.27
N PRO A 31 11.56 -24.83 20.08
CA PRO A 31 12.28 -24.55 18.83
C PRO A 31 11.77 -25.33 17.63
N THR A 32 10.96 -26.38 17.83
CA THR A 32 10.40 -27.16 16.73
C THR A 32 9.12 -26.54 16.15
N ARG A 33 8.52 -25.59 16.87
CA ARG A 33 7.22 -24.98 16.52
C ARG A 33 7.27 -23.47 16.34
N CYS A 34 8.33 -22.81 16.78
CA CYS A 34 8.43 -21.35 16.82
C CYS A 34 9.57 -20.85 15.96
N ASP A 35 9.32 -19.75 15.24
CA ASP A 35 10.32 -19.00 14.48
C ASP A 35 11.18 -18.13 15.40
N ILE A 36 10.58 -17.66 16.51
CA ILE A 36 11.27 -16.93 17.57
C ILE A 36 11.22 -17.76 18.85
N VAL A 37 12.38 -18.23 19.27
CA VAL A 37 12.51 -19.10 20.43
C VAL A 37 12.93 -18.28 21.64
N LEU A 38 12.12 -18.32 22.69
CA LEU A 38 12.39 -17.69 23.98
C LEU A 38 12.65 -18.78 25.01
N SER A 39 13.90 -18.92 25.45
CA SER A 39 14.32 -20.02 26.33
C SER A 39 13.73 -19.99 27.75
N HIS A 40 13.05 -18.90 28.14
CA HIS A 40 12.55 -18.70 29.49
C HIS A 40 11.47 -19.73 29.89
N PRO A 41 11.59 -20.43 31.04
CA PRO A 41 10.75 -21.59 31.39
C PRO A 41 9.26 -21.26 31.54
N THR A 42 8.92 -20.02 31.90
CA THR A 42 7.52 -19.56 32.02
C THR A 42 6.84 -19.27 30.68
N VAL A 43 7.58 -19.30 29.58
CA VAL A 43 7.02 -19.12 28.24
C VAL A 43 6.45 -20.46 27.76
N SER A 44 5.20 -20.42 27.30
CA SER A 44 4.53 -21.56 26.67
C SER A 44 5.31 -22.05 25.45
N GLY A 45 5.30 -23.36 25.17
CA GLY A 45 6.03 -23.94 24.03
C GLY A 45 5.72 -23.24 22.70
N LEU A 46 4.44 -22.99 22.43
CA LEU A 46 3.96 -22.03 21.44
C LEU A 46 3.03 -21.07 22.17
N HIS A 47 3.28 -19.76 22.13
CA HIS A 47 2.64 -18.78 23.01
C HIS A 47 1.76 -17.80 22.22
N ILE A 48 2.34 -17.13 21.24
CA ILE A 48 1.68 -16.11 20.41
C ILE A 48 2.03 -16.30 18.94
N GLU A 49 1.24 -15.67 18.09
CA GLU A 49 1.58 -15.42 16.69
C GLU A 49 1.64 -13.92 16.44
N ILE A 50 2.65 -13.48 15.69
CA ILE A 50 2.76 -12.12 15.17
C ILE A 50 2.63 -12.19 13.65
N PHE A 51 1.72 -11.42 13.09
CA PHE A 51 1.48 -11.40 11.65
C PHE A 51 1.17 -9.99 11.18
N PHE A 52 1.36 -9.75 9.89
CA PHE A 52 0.98 -8.50 9.25
C PHE A 52 -0.39 -8.67 8.59
N ASP A 53 -1.34 -7.82 8.95
CA ASP A 53 -2.62 -7.76 8.25
C ASP A 53 -2.54 -6.77 7.09
N GLN A 54 -2.65 -7.29 5.87
CA GLN A 54 -2.60 -6.50 4.65
C GLN A 54 -3.80 -5.55 4.50
N ALA A 55 -4.97 -5.91 5.05
CA ALA A 55 -6.17 -5.10 4.93
C ALA A 55 -6.09 -3.84 5.80
N ASN A 56 -5.64 -4.00 7.05
CA ASN A 56 -5.50 -2.90 8.00
C ASN A 56 -4.11 -2.24 7.96
N HIS A 57 -3.16 -2.80 7.20
CA HIS A 57 -1.78 -2.33 7.06
C HIS A 57 -1.06 -2.16 8.41
N ASN A 58 -1.22 -3.15 9.29
CA ASN A 58 -0.70 -3.13 10.65
C ASN A 58 -0.17 -4.51 11.08
N PHE A 59 0.78 -4.52 12.02
CA PHE A 59 1.19 -5.75 12.70
C PHE A 59 0.25 -6.05 13.86
N TYR A 60 -0.15 -7.32 13.95
CA TYR A 60 -1.01 -7.84 15.00
C TYR A 60 -0.32 -8.94 15.77
N LEU A 61 -0.67 -9.04 17.05
CA LEU A 61 -0.35 -10.16 17.92
C LEU A 61 -1.63 -10.92 18.26
N ARG A 62 -1.61 -12.24 18.08
CA ARG A 62 -2.70 -13.15 18.46
C ARG A 62 -2.29 -14.00 19.66
N ASN A 63 -3.18 -14.10 20.64
CA ASN A 63 -2.99 -15.04 21.74
C ASN A 63 -3.31 -16.48 21.31
N LEU A 64 -2.48 -17.45 21.69
CA LEU A 64 -2.72 -18.88 21.50
C LEU A 64 -2.92 -19.65 22.82
N ARG A 65 -2.92 -18.98 23.97
CA ARG A 65 -2.94 -19.59 25.31
C ARG A 65 -3.85 -18.86 26.29
N GLU A 66 -4.92 -19.54 26.70
CA GLU A 66 -5.85 -19.01 27.71
C GLU A 66 -5.28 -19.08 29.13
N THR A 67 -4.50 -20.12 29.45
CA THR A 67 -3.98 -20.36 30.80
C THR A 67 -2.78 -19.49 31.19
N ASN A 68 -2.04 -19.01 30.19
CA ASN A 68 -0.90 -18.13 30.35
C ASN A 68 -0.94 -17.12 29.20
N PRO A 69 -1.86 -16.13 29.26
CA PRO A 69 -2.07 -15.18 28.19
C PRO A 69 -0.92 -14.15 28.15
N PRO A 70 -0.61 -13.60 26.96
CA PRO A 70 0.33 -12.50 26.83
C PRO A 70 -0.23 -11.24 27.50
N ILE A 71 0.66 -10.48 28.13
CA ILE A 71 0.33 -9.18 28.74
C ILE A 71 0.95 -8.10 27.86
N ILE A 72 0.13 -7.13 27.42
CA ILE A 72 0.53 -6.06 26.52
C ILE A 72 0.31 -4.75 27.26
N ASN A 73 1.37 -3.99 27.51
CA ASN A 73 1.31 -2.75 28.30
C ASN A 73 0.52 -2.90 29.62
N ASN A 74 0.79 -3.97 30.36
CA ASN A 74 0.14 -4.34 31.63
C ASN A 74 -1.32 -4.82 31.52
N GLN A 75 -1.83 -5.11 30.32
CA GLN A 75 -3.17 -5.66 30.11
C GLN A 75 -3.10 -7.06 29.51
N SER A 76 -3.71 -8.05 30.17
CA SER A 76 -3.74 -9.43 29.70
C SER A 76 -4.67 -9.59 28.49
N LEU A 77 -4.13 -10.10 27.38
CA LEU A 77 -4.90 -10.43 26.18
C LEU A 77 -5.39 -11.88 26.27
N ILE A 78 -6.55 -12.09 26.89
CA ILE A 78 -7.11 -13.44 27.10
C ILE A 78 -7.58 -14.04 25.77
N THR A 79 -8.29 -13.27 24.96
CA THR A 79 -8.81 -13.69 23.65
C THR A 79 -8.60 -12.61 22.60
N GLY A 80 -8.49 -13.03 21.34
CA GLY A 80 -8.41 -12.13 20.20
C GLY A 80 -6.99 -11.67 19.87
N GLU A 81 -6.93 -10.47 19.31
CA GLU A 81 -5.76 -9.90 18.65
C GLU A 81 -5.57 -8.44 19.06
N VAL A 82 -4.33 -7.98 19.05
CA VAL A 82 -3.99 -6.58 19.37
C VAL A 82 -3.01 -6.02 18.35
N ILE A 83 -3.16 -4.74 18.03
CA ILE A 83 -2.22 -4.02 17.16
C ILE A 83 -0.92 -3.77 17.92
N LEU A 84 0.20 -4.05 17.26
CA LEU A 84 1.53 -3.78 17.78
C LEU A 84 2.06 -2.44 17.26
N ASN A 85 2.42 -1.57 18.19
CA ASN A 85 3.01 -0.27 17.94
C ASN A 85 4.39 -0.16 18.60
N VAL A 86 5.22 0.75 18.08
CA VAL A 86 6.50 1.12 18.71
C VAL A 86 6.26 1.50 20.17
N GLY A 87 7.10 1.00 21.07
CA GLY A 87 7.01 1.19 22.51
C GLY A 87 6.08 0.21 23.22
N ASN A 88 5.36 -0.68 22.52
CA ASN A 88 4.59 -1.73 23.20
C ASN A 88 5.53 -2.70 23.93
N ASN A 89 5.20 -2.95 25.21
CA ASN A 89 5.84 -3.98 26.02
C ASN A 89 4.97 -5.23 26.03
N ILE A 90 5.53 -6.33 25.55
CA ILE A 90 4.91 -7.64 25.48
C ILE A 90 5.55 -8.51 26.55
N GLN A 91 4.76 -9.04 27.46
CA GLN A 91 5.22 -9.94 28.49
C GLN A 91 4.59 -11.33 28.29
N LEU A 92 5.46 -12.32 28.11
CA LEU A 92 5.12 -13.73 27.93
C LEU A 92 5.61 -14.50 29.17
N GLY A 93 4.72 -14.76 30.12
CA GLY A 93 5.13 -15.21 31.46
C GLY A 93 6.00 -14.15 32.15
N GLN A 94 7.28 -14.44 32.38
CA GLN A 94 8.26 -13.49 32.93
C GLN A 94 9.22 -12.92 31.87
N GLN A 95 9.15 -13.38 30.61
CA GLN A 95 9.95 -12.84 29.53
C GLN A 95 9.30 -11.54 29.01
N GLN A 96 10.06 -10.45 29.00
CA GLN A 96 9.64 -9.18 28.40
C GLN A 96 10.28 -8.99 27.03
N LEU A 97 9.48 -8.47 26.10
CA LEU A 97 9.86 -8.04 24.77
C LEU A 97 9.34 -6.62 24.54
N GLU A 98 10.06 -5.84 23.77
CA GLU A 98 9.71 -4.46 23.42
C GLU A 98 9.71 -4.29 21.90
N ILE A 99 8.69 -3.60 21.38
CA ILE A 99 8.66 -3.16 19.98
C ILE A 99 9.48 -1.89 19.85
N ILE A 100 10.68 -1.99 19.29
CA ILE A 100 11.60 -0.83 19.19
C ILE A 100 11.48 -0.08 17.86
N ALA A 101 10.95 -0.72 16.82
CA ALA A 101 10.71 -0.08 15.53
C ALA A 101 9.58 -0.77 14.78
N VAL A 102 8.81 0.02 14.04
CA VAL A 102 7.85 -0.45 13.02
C VAL A 102 8.05 0.44 11.80
N ALA A 103 8.43 -0.17 10.69
CA ALA A 103 8.67 0.50 9.42
C ALA A 103 7.64 0.02 8.41
N PHE A 104 6.93 0.95 7.79
CA PHE A 104 6.03 0.64 6.69
C PHE A 104 6.66 1.11 5.40
N GLU A 105 6.52 0.32 4.33
CA GLU A 105 6.99 0.76 3.03
C GLU A 105 6.10 1.90 2.55
N GLN A 106 6.64 3.11 2.63
CA GLN A 106 5.99 4.29 2.06
C GLN A 106 6.00 4.10 0.56
N PHE A 107 4.84 3.86 -0.04
CA PHE A 107 4.68 4.08 -1.47
C PHE A 107 5.01 5.55 -1.73
N SER A 108 6.24 5.82 -2.18
CA SER A 108 6.68 7.15 -2.59
C SER A 108 6.00 7.48 -3.91
N ILE A 109 4.72 7.83 -3.85
CA ILE A 109 4.07 8.54 -4.95
C ILE A 109 4.78 9.89 -5.02
N ALA A 110 5.47 10.14 -6.13
CA ALA A 110 6.06 11.44 -6.39
C ALA A 110 4.95 12.49 -6.26
N PRO A 111 5.16 13.58 -5.49
CA PRO A 111 4.14 14.60 -5.34
C PRO A 111 3.80 15.16 -6.72
N THR A 112 2.52 15.25 -7.04
CA THR A 112 2.06 15.95 -8.24
C THR A 112 2.54 17.39 -8.16
N ARG A 113 3.57 17.74 -8.93
CA ARG A 113 4.04 19.12 -9.04
C ARG A 113 3.01 19.87 -9.89
N LEU A 114 2.25 20.74 -9.24
CA LEU A 114 1.44 21.73 -9.94
C LEU A 114 2.39 22.78 -10.48
N PHE A 115 2.59 22.78 -11.80
CA PHE A 115 3.27 23.87 -12.47
C PHE A 115 2.28 25.02 -12.68
N SER A 116 2.70 26.22 -12.32
CA SER A 116 1.99 27.44 -12.69
C SER A 116 2.03 27.59 -14.22
N PRO A 117 0.99 28.13 -14.88
CA PRO A 117 1.02 28.40 -16.32
C PRO A 117 2.26 29.18 -16.78
N ASP A 118 2.78 30.05 -15.90
CA ASP A 118 3.92 30.93 -16.17
C ASP A 118 5.29 30.22 -16.07
N GLU A 119 5.40 29.11 -15.33
CA GLU A 119 6.67 28.36 -15.16
C GLU A 119 7.06 27.53 -16.39
N LEU A 120 6.14 27.36 -17.34
CA LEU A 120 6.38 26.65 -18.61
C LEU A 120 7.33 27.42 -19.55
N THR A 121 7.65 28.69 -19.27
CA THR A 121 8.51 29.51 -20.12
C THR A 121 10.01 29.40 -19.82
N GLN A 122 10.42 28.78 -18.71
CA GLN A 122 11.84 28.68 -18.33
C GLN A 122 12.47 27.29 -18.54
N ILE A 123 11.67 26.28 -18.91
CA ILE A 123 12.21 24.99 -19.32
C ILE A 123 12.78 25.17 -20.72
N SER A 124 14.10 25.32 -20.79
CA SER A 124 14.85 25.21 -22.04
C SER A 124 14.79 23.75 -22.51
N ILE A 125 13.65 23.35 -23.08
CA ILE A 125 13.52 22.07 -23.77
C ILE A 125 14.51 22.14 -24.94
N PRO A 126 15.46 21.19 -25.10
CA PRO A 126 16.19 21.09 -26.34
C PRO A 126 15.14 20.98 -27.44
N LYS A 127 15.15 21.91 -28.42
CA LYS A 127 14.28 21.88 -29.59
C LYS A 127 14.54 20.59 -30.38
N ALA A 128 14.01 19.47 -29.89
CA ALA A 128 13.63 18.38 -30.74
C ALA A 128 12.63 19.00 -31.71
N ASN A 129 12.95 18.93 -33.00
CA ASN A 129 12.11 19.40 -34.08
C ASN A 129 10.89 18.47 -34.12
N VAL A 130 9.99 18.59 -33.15
CA VAL A 130 8.72 17.87 -33.14
C VAL A 130 7.87 18.60 -34.15
N ASN A 131 7.77 18.01 -35.33
CA ASN A 131 6.78 18.39 -36.32
C ASN A 131 5.41 18.07 -35.71
N LEU A 132 4.89 18.99 -34.91
CA LEU A 132 3.55 18.96 -34.34
C LEU A 132 2.60 19.20 -35.52
N ASN A 133 2.37 18.16 -36.33
CA ASN A 133 1.17 18.14 -37.15
C ASN A 133 -0.01 18.12 -36.17
N PRO A 134 -0.83 19.19 -36.09
CA PRO A 134 -1.99 19.18 -35.22
C PRO A 134 -2.89 18.05 -35.69
N VAL A 135 -3.04 17.02 -34.86
CA VAL A 135 -3.96 15.91 -35.13
C VAL A 135 -5.36 16.52 -35.21
N GLN A 136 -5.92 16.59 -36.41
CA GLN A 136 -7.23 17.17 -36.63
C GLN A 136 -8.29 16.10 -36.37
N TYR A 137 -9.35 16.43 -35.62
CA TYR A 137 -10.42 15.50 -35.29
C TYR A 137 -11.75 15.94 -35.92
N GLY A 138 -12.62 14.99 -36.24
CA GLY A 138 -13.96 15.23 -36.77
C GLY A 138 -15.03 14.30 -36.17
N LEU A 139 -16.30 14.65 -36.34
CA LEU A 139 -17.46 13.91 -35.86
C LEU A 139 -18.01 13.02 -36.98
N LYS A 140 -17.97 11.69 -36.78
CA LYS A 140 -18.54 10.72 -37.71
C LYS A 140 -20.05 10.56 -37.47
N CYS A 141 -20.85 10.88 -38.48
CA CYS A 141 -22.30 10.75 -38.41
C CYS A 141 -22.73 9.27 -38.35
N PRO A 142 -23.58 8.85 -37.39
CA PRO A 142 -23.99 7.45 -37.24
C PRO A 142 -24.93 6.96 -38.35
N LYS A 143 -25.53 7.87 -39.14
CA LYS A 143 -26.50 7.51 -40.18
C LYS A 143 -25.91 7.44 -41.59
N CYS A 144 -24.96 8.30 -41.92
CA CYS A 144 -24.41 8.40 -43.28
C CYS A 144 -22.89 8.26 -43.33
N ASP A 145 -22.25 7.98 -42.18
CA ASP A 145 -20.82 7.76 -42.01
C ASP A 145 -19.89 8.91 -42.41
N ARG A 146 -20.44 10.05 -42.86
CA ARG A 146 -19.67 11.25 -43.21
C ARG A 146 -19.10 11.90 -41.96
N VAL A 147 -17.89 12.43 -42.10
CA VAL A 147 -17.19 13.14 -41.04
C VAL A 147 -17.38 14.65 -41.21
N SER A 148 -17.77 15.32 -40.13
CA SER A 148 -17.99 16.77 -40.08
C SER A 148 -17.11 17.41 -39.02
N SER A 149 -16.99 18.75 -39.02
CA SER A 149 -16.27 19.46 -37.96
C SER A 149 -17.05 19.44 -36.65
N TYR A 150 -16.35 19.64 -35.52
CA TYR A 150 -16.99 19.74 -34.21
C TYR A 150 -17.98 20.90 -34.06
N GLN A 151 -17.86 21.94 -34.90
CA GLN A 151 -18.81 23.05 -34.93
C GLN A 151 -20.23 22.59 -35.27
N GLN A 152 -20.38 21.42 -35.90
CA GLN A 152 -21.67 20.85 -36.27
C GLN A 152 -22.32 20.03 -35.14
N LEU A 153 -21.69 19.90 -33.97
CA LEU A 153 -22.20 19.10 -32.84
C LEU A 153 -23.65 19.48 -32.45
N ASN A 154 -23.93 20.79 -32.41
CA ASN A 154 -25.23 21.33 -32.00
C ASN A 154 -26.18 21.66 -33.17
N VAL A 155 -25.72 21.48 -34.41
CA VAL A 155 -26.50 21.76 -35.63
C VAL A 155 -26.97 20.45 -36.27
N GLY A 156 -26.20 19.38 -36.11
CA GLY A 156 -26.44 18.09 -36.74
C GLY A 156 -25.65 17.92 -38.04
N CYS A 157 -25.77 16.74 -38.63
CA CYS A 157 -25.05 16.36 -39.84
C CYS A 157 -25.53 17.21 -41.03
N PRO A 158 -24.66 17.97 -41.72
CA PRO A 158 -25.07 18.89 -42.78
C PRO A 158 -25.61 18.16 -44.03
N TRP A 159 -25.38 16.86 -44.15
CA TRP A 159 -25.82 16.07 -45.32
C TRP A 159 -27.15 15.33 -45.11
N CYS A 160 -27.48 14.94 -43.88
CA CYS A 160 -28.66 14.10 -43.62
C CYS A 160 -29.52 14.55 -42.43
N GLY A 161 -29.18 15.68 -41.81
CA GLY A 161 -29.91 16.28 -40.70
C GLY A 161 -29.87 15.50 -39.38
N THR A 162 -29.13 14.39 -39.32
CA THR A 162 -29.06 13.55 -38.11
C THR A 162 -28.26 14.24 -37.02
N SER A 163 -28.78 14.25 -35.80
CA SER A 163 -28.08 14.82 -34.65
C SER A 163 -26.70 14.20 -34.49
N LEU A 164 -25.70 15.06 -34.24
CA LEU A 164 -24.31 14.66 -33.98
C LEU A 164 -23.98 14.65 -32.49
N ALA A 165 -24.95 14.90 -31.60
CA ALA A 165 -24.73 14.92 -30.16
C ALA A 165 -24.13 13.60 -29.60
N ALA A 166 -24.38 12.48 -30.29
CA ALA A 166 -23.83 11.16 -29.97
C ALA A 166 -22.82 10.65 -31.02
N ALA A 167 -22.28 11.53 -31.87
CA ALA A 167 -21.34 11.15 -32.92
C ALA A 167 -19.97 10.77 -32.34
N VAL A 168 -19.35 9.73 -32.91
CA VAL A 168 -18.01 9.30 -32.51
C VAL A 168 -16.97 10.25 -33.11
N SER A 169 -15.97 10.59 -32.30
CA SER A 169 -14.84 11.42 -32.72
C SER A 169 -13.78 10.58 -33.43
N VAL A 170 -13.39 10.99 -34.63
CA VAL A 170 -12.39 10.29 -35.46
C VAL A 170 -11.21 11.20 -35.78
N VAL A 171 -10.02 10.63 -35.85
CA VAL A 171 -8.82 11.33 -36.31
C VAL A 171 -8.89 11.49 -37.83
N LEU A 172 -8.72 12.72 -38.30
CA LEU A 172 -8.55 13.05 -39.70
C LEU A 172 -7.06 12.94 -40.03
N SER A 173 -6.66 11.86 -40.69
CA SER A 173 -5.34 11.78 -41.29
C SER A 173 -5.28 12.74 -42.47
N THR A 174 -4.52 13.82 -42.34
CA THR A 174 -4.18 14.67 -43.49
C THR A 174 -3.33 13.84 -44.45
N GLN A 175 -3.85 13.51 -45.63
CA GLN A 175 -3.03 13.06 -46.76
C GLN A 175 -2.33 14.26 -47.38
#